data_AF-A0A5Q4ZUH7-F1
#
_entry.id   AF-A0A5Q4ZUH7-F1
#
_cell.length_a   1.000
_cell.length_b   1.000
_cell.length_c   1.000
_cell.angle_alpha   90.00
_cell.angle_beta   90.00
_cell.angle_gamma   90.00
#
_symmetry.space_group_name_H-M   'P 1'
#
loop_
_entity.id
_entity.type
_entity.pdbx_description
1 polymer ?
#
loop_
_entity_poly.entity_id
_entity_poly.type
_entity_poly.pdbx_seq_one_letter_code
_entity_poly.pdbx_strand_id
1 'polypeptide(L)'
;MTFTEDFRINDLIRSACGVHGFAPRTAGRSSHLDLVIAMVRSGMGVTIFPQTLWNRIASSELVAIPLTHPRLSYELALVRRSGSYVSRSCQAWIMIASTALGFDVGSGFMNQPESA
;
A
#
# COMPACT_ATOMS: atom_id res chain seq x y z
N MET A 1 11.38 12.44 1.50
CA MET A 1 10.68 11.89 2.67
C MET A 1 10.23 10.49 2.35
N THR A 2 10.31 9.58 3.31
CA THR A 2 9.85 8.19 3.15
C THR A 2 8.96 7.80 4.32
N PHE A 3 8.30 6.65 4.22
CA PHE A 3 7.58 6.08 5.36
C PHE A 3 8.55 5.34 6.29
N THR A 4 8.09 4.89 7.45
CA THR A 4 8.86 3.95 8.30
C THR A 4 9.11 2.63 7.55
N GLU A 5 10.17 1.90 7.92
CA GLU A 5 10.69 0.78 7.13
C GLU A 5 9.69 -0.36 6.92
N ASP A 6 8.68 -0.49 7.78
CA ASP A 6 7.62 -1.51 7.69
C ASP A 6 6.71 -1.36 6.46
N PHE A 7 6.74 -0.19 5.81
CA PHE A 7 5.91 0.06 4.64
C PHE A 7 6.57 -0.49 3.36
N ARG A 8 5.86 -1.42 2.69
CA ARG A 8 6.29 -2.05 1.42
C ARG A 8 6.71 -1.06 0.33
N ILE A 9 6.14 0.14 0.31
CA ILE A 9 6.49 1.18 -0.66
C ILE A 9 7.98 1.56 -0.62
N ASN A 10 8.61 1.49 0.55
CA ASN A 10 10.03 1.82 0.68
C ASN A 10 10.92 0.81 -0.06
N ASP A 11 10.55 -0.47 -0.04
CA ASP A 11 11.24 -1.50 -0.81
C ASP A 11 11.08 -1.28 -2.32
N LEU A 12 9.86 -0.91 -2.76
CA LEU A 12 9.61 -0.60 -4.17
C LEU A 12 10.46 0.57 -4.65
N ILE A 13 10.53 1.65 -3.86
CA ILE A 13 11.34 2.83 -4.17
C ILE A 13 12.83 2.44 -4.20
N ARG A 14 13.32 1.72 -3.19
CA ARG A 14 14.72 1.31 -3.13
C ARG A 14 15.12 0.41 -4.30
N SER A 15 14.27 -0.56 -4.64
CA SER A 15 14.47 -1.46 -5.78
C SER A 15 14.52 -0.67 -7.10
N ALA A 16 13.56 0.24 -7.31
CA ALA A 16 13.50 1.06 -8.51
C ALA A 16 14.71 1.99 -8.66
N CYS A 17 15.13 2.66 -7.59
CA CYS A 17 16.36 3.45 -7.60
C CYS A 17 17.59 2.57 -7.90
N GLY A 18 17.62 1.37 -7.31
CA GLY A 18 18.70 0.39 -7.50
C GLY A 18 18.86 -0.06 -8.95
N VAL A 19 17.75 -0.25 -9.68
CA VAL A 19 17.76 -0.54 -11.13
C VAL A 19 18.48 0.56 -11.93
N HIS A 20 18.43 1.79 -11.45
CA HIS A 20 19.10 2.95 -12.05
C HIS A 20 20.48 3.24 -11.42
N GLY A 21 21.01 2.35 -10.59
CA GLY A 21 22.36 2.45 -10.03
C GLY A 21 22.51 3.47 -8.88
N PHE A 22 21.42 3.89 -8.24
CA PHE A 22 21.49 4.81 -7.10
C PHE A 22 20.60 4.39 -5.92
N ALA A 23 20.88 4.94 -4.74
CA ALA A 23 20.06 4.77 -3.55
C ALA A 23 19.30 6.07 -3.21
N PRO A 24 18.05 6.00 -2.74
CA PRO A 24 17.31 7.20 -2.37
C PRO A 24 17.93 7.86 -1.13
N ARG A 25 18.12 9.18 -1.18
CA ARG A 25 18.56 9.95 0.00
C ARG A 25 17.34 10.35 0.84
N THR A 26 17.24 9.79 2.04
CA THR A 26 16.11 10.07 2.94
C THR A 26 16.41 11.28 3.84
N ALA A 27 15.68 12.37 3.62
CA ALA A 27 15.74 13.57 4.48
C ALA A 27 14.95 13.44 5.79
N GLY A 28 13.97 12.53 5.85
CA GLY A 28 13.10 12.34 7.01
C GLY A 28 12.11 11.18 6.80
N ARG A 29 11.61 10.62 7.90
CA ARG A 29 10.71 9.46 7.94
C ARG A 29 9.55 9.69 8.90
N SER A 30 8.38 9.15 8.56
CA SER A 30 7.21 9.12 9.43
C SER A 30 6.27 7.97 9.04
N SER A 31 5.59 7.36 10.01
CA SER A 31 4.51 6.39 9.78
C SER A 31 3.17 7.05 9.46
N HIS A 32 3.03 8.35 9.78
CA HIS A 32 1.82 9.13 9.54
C HIS A 32 1.92 9.92 8.23
N LEU A 33 0.99 9.67 7.31
CA LEU A 33 0.89 10.37 6.03
C LEU A 33 0.85 11.89 6.21
N ASP A 34 0.02 12.39 7.13
CA ASP A 34 -0.18 13.83 7.31
C ASP A 34 1.12 14.56 7.71
N LEU A 35 1.97 13.91 8.50
CA LEU A 35 3.30 14.43 8.84
C LEU A 35 4.24 14.40 7.63
N VAL A 36 4.24 13.31 6.84
CA VAL A 36 5.03 13.24 5.60
C VAL A 36 4.63 14.38 4.66
N ILE A 37 3.33 14.65 4.52
CA ILE A 37 2.82 15.74 3.69
C ILE A 37 3.19 17.11 4.27
N ALA A 38 3.07 17.31 5.58
CA ALA A 38 3.51 18.56 6.21
C ALA A 38 5.00 18.86 5.95
N MET A 39 5.86 17.84 6.00
CA MET A 39 7.27 17.97 5.68
C MET A 39 7.54 18.34 4.22
N VAL A 40 6.75 17.82 3.29
CA VAL A 40 6.83 18.19 1.87
C VAL A 40 6.34 19.62 1.67
N ARG A 41 5.21 20.01 2.30
CA ARG A 41 4.66 21.37 2.26
C ARG A 41 5.64 22.41 2.80
N SER A 42 6.42 22.06 3.83
CA SER A 42 7.45 22.94 4.37
C SER A 42 8.74 23.00 3.52
N GLY A 43 8.77 22.37 2.35
CA GLY A 43 9.91 22.40 1.43
C GLY A 43 11.09 21.51 1.82
N MET A 44 10.95 20.60 2.80
CA MET A 44 12.06 19.74 3.21
C MET A 44 12.40 18.64 2.20
N GLY A 45 11.55 18.41 1.19
CA GLY A 45 11.84 17.51 0.07
C GLY A 45 10.58 17.00 -0.62
N VAL A 46 10.72 15.89 -1.34
CA VAL A 46 9.64 15.22 -2.07
C VAL A 46 9.29 13.87 -1.45
N THR A 47 8.12 13.32 -1.78
CA THR A 47 7.69 11.97 -1.35
C THR A 47 7.01 11.23 -2.49
N ILE A 48 6.87 9.92 -2.36
CA ILE A 48 6.18 9.04 -3.33
C ILE A 48 5.05 8.33 -2.59
N PHE A 49 3.86 8.28 -3.19
CA PHE A 49 2.68 7.62 -2.64
C PHE A 49 1.78 7.06 -3.75
N PRO A 50 0.89 6.08 -3.46
CA PRO A 50 -0.07 5.56 -4.43
C PRO A 50 -1.06 6.64 -4.90
N GLN A 51 -1.37 6.67 -6.19
CA GLN A 51 -2.28 7.66 -6.79
C GLN A 51 -3.63 7.77 -6.06
N THR A 52 -4.13 6.67 -5.50
CA THR A 52 -5.39 6.63 -4.75
C THR A 52 -5.44 7.58 -3.55
N LEU A 53 -4.28 7.94 -2.98
CA LEU A 53 -4.21 8.87 -1.85
C LEU A 53 -4.25 10.34 -2.28
N TRP A 54 -4.04 10.65 -3.58
CA TRP A 54 -3.94 12.03 -4.04
C TRP A 54 -5.17 12.87 -3.69
N ASN A 55 -6.36 12.32 -3.92
CA ASN A 55 -7.63 13.00 -3.63
C ASN A 55 -7.76 13.42 -2.15
N ARG A 56 -7.08 12.72 -1.23
CA ARG A 56 -7.10 13.02 0.21
C ARG A 56 -6.12 14.12 0.61
N ILE A 57 -5.04 14.30 -0.13
CA ILE A 57 -3.91 15.19 0.26
C ILE A 57 -3.74 16.39 -0.67
N ALA A 58 -4.40 16.40 -1.83
CA ALA A 58 -4.31 17.46 -2.81
C ALA A 58 -4.60 18.82 -2.15
N SER A 59 -3.72 19.78 -2.40
CA SER A 59 -3.90 21.18 -2.04
C SER A 59 -3.21 22.06 -3.09
N SER A 60 -3.52 23.35 -3.11
CA SER A 60 -2.89 24.31 -4.03
C SER A 60 -1.36 24.44 -3.84
N GLU A 61 -0.84 24.00 -2.70
CA GLU A 61 0.58 24.03 -2.35
C GLU A 61 1.35 22.79 -2.82
N LEU A 62 0.65 21.78 -3.36
CA LEU A 62 1.25 20.51 -3.73
C LEU A 62 0.99 20.22 -5.21
N VAL A 63 2.01 19.65 -5.85
CA VAL A 63 1.92 19.14 -7.21
C VAL A 63 2.28 17.66 -7.20
N ALA A 64 1.43 16.84 -7.80
CA ALA A 64 1.72 15.42 -8.03
C ALA A 64 2.27 15.22 -9.44
N ILE A 65 3.42 14.55 -9.54
CA ILE A 65 4.03 14.16 -10.82
C ILE A 65 3.88 12.64 -10.95
N PRO A 66 3.20 12.13 -11.98
CA PRO A 66 3.08 10.69 -12.20
C PRO A 66 4.44 10.04 -12.46
N LEU A 67 4.72 8.95 -11.74
CA LEU A 67 5.87 8.10 -12.00
C LEU A 67 5.52 7.07 -13.09
N THR A 68 6.05 7.27 -14.30
CA THR A 68 5.72 6.45 -15.48
C THR A 68 6.67 5.28 -15.69
N HIS A 69 7.95 5.42 -15.33
CA HIS A 69 8.96 4.38 -15.49
C HIS A 69 10.02 4.41 -14.36
N PRO A 70 10.26 3.28 -13.68
CA PRO A 70 9.45 2.06 -13.68
C PRO A 70 8.09 2.31 -13.02
N ARG A 71 7.06 1.57 -13.43
CA ARG A 71 5.79 1.57 -12.70
C ARG A 71 5.99 0.82 -11.38
N LEU A 72 5.70 1.50 -10.26
CA LEU A 72 5.75 0.88 -8.94
C LEU A 72 4.37 0.29 -8.63
N SER A 73 4.26 -1.03 -8.66
CA SER A 73 3.06 -1.76 -8.28
C SER A 73 3.40 -2.81 -7.23
N TYR A 74 2.45 -3.06 -6.34
CA TYR A 74 2.46 -4.20 -5.44
C TYR A 74 1.11 -4.89 -5.53
N GLU A 75 1.12 -6.20 -5.38
CA GLU A 75 -0.10 -7.00 -5.35
C GLU A 75 -0.63 -7.06 -3.93
N LEU A 76 -1.94 -6.86 -3.79
CA LEU A 76 -2.65 -7.10 -2.55
C LEU A 76 -3.15 -8.54 -2.54
N ALA A 77 -3.05 -9.20 -1.39
CA ALA A 77 -3.50 -10.57 -1.20
C ALA A 77 -4.34 -10.69 0.07
N LEU A 78 -5.40 -11.48 -0.02
CA LEU A 78 -6.19 -11.89 1.13
C LEU A 78 -5.67 -13.23 1.64
N VAL A 79 -5.20 -13.28 2.89
CA VAL A 79 -4.58 -14.48 3.45
C VAL A 79 -5.37 -14.97 4.65
N ARG A 80 -5.65 -16.28 4.69
CA ARG A 80 -6.18 -16.99 5.86
C ARG A 80 -5.42 -18.29 6.06
N ARG A 81 -5.53 -18.87 7.26
CA ARG A 81 -5.05 -20.23 7.51
C ARG A 81 -5.97 -21.23 6.81
N SER A 82 -5.40 -22.21 6.11
CA SER A 82 -6.18 -23.32 5.56
C SER A 82 -6.82 -24.15 6.68
N GLY A 83 -8.01 -24.70 6.43
CA GLY A 83 -8.74 -25.53 7.39
C GLY A 83 -9.23 -24.80 8.66
N SER A 84 -9.05 -23.48 8.81
CA SER A 84 -9.64 -22.74 9.91
C SER A 84 -11.13 -22.50 9.70
N TYR A 85 -11.92 -22.58 10.77
CA TYR A 85 -13.33 -22.18 10.76
C TYR A 85 -13.49 -20.73 10.28
N VAL A 86 -14.40 -20.51 9.32
CA VAL A 86 -14.73 -19.18 8.80
C VAL A 86 -16.09 -18.76 9.36
N SER A 87 -16.06 -17.91 10.39
CA SER A 87 -17.29 -17.40 11.02
C SER A 87 -18.10 -16.52 10.07
N ARG A 88 -19.38 -16.31 10.38
CA ARG A 88 -20.26 -15.44 9.57
C ARG A 88 -19.71 -14.01 9.44
N SER A 89 -19.14 -13.47 10.50
CA SER A 89 -18.50 -12.14 10.48
C SER A 89 -17.26 -12.13 9.58
N CYS A 90 -16.47 -13.22 9.60
CA CYS A 90 -15.31 -13.37 8.71
C CYS A 90 -15.76 -13.47 7.25
N GLN A 91 -16.81 -14.23 6.94
CA GLN A 91 -17.38 -14.31 5.60
C GLN A 91 -17.86 -12.93 5.11
N ALA A 92 -18.57 -12.18 5.95
CA ALA A 92 -19.01 -10.83 5.62
C ALA A 92 -17.82 -9.88 5.35
N TRP A 93 -16.77 -9.96 6.15
CA TRP A 93 -15.56 -9.17 5.93
C TRP A 93 -14.85 -9.54 4.62
N ILE A 94 -14.72 -10.84 4.31
CA ILE A 94 -14.13 -11.34 3.06
C ILE A 94 -14.90 -10.79 1.85
N MET A 95 -16.24 -10.81 1.89
CA MET A 95 -17.10 -10.27 0.83
C MET A 95 -16.94 -8.75 0.63
N ILE A 96 -16.83 -7.99 1.72
CA ILE A 96 -16.60 -6.55 1.64
C ILE A 96 -15.20 -6.27 1.10
N ALA A 97 -14.18 -6.96 1.61
CA ALA A 97 -12.80 -6.79 1.18
C ALA A 97 -12.62 -7.14 -0.30
N SER A 98 -13.21 -8.25 -0.77
CA SER A 98 -13.15 -8.65 -2.19
C SER A 98 -13.78 -7.62 -3.10
N THR A 99 -14.93 -7.08 -2.71
CA THR A 99 -15.63 -6.04 -3.48
C THR A 99 -14.84 -4.72 -3.50
N ALA A 100 -14.36 -4.27 -2.34
CA ALA A 100 -13.68 -3.00 -2.20
C ALA A 100 -12.30 -2.97 -2.89
N LEU A 101 -11.63 -4.12 -2.95
CA LEU A 101 -10.27 -4.23 -3.47
C LEU A 101 -10.19 -4.94 -4.83
N GLY A 102 -11.33 -5.44 -5.35
CA GLY A 102 -11.45 -6.01 -6.68
C GLY A 102 -10.82 -7.41 -6.83
N PHE A 103 -10.93 -8.26 -5.81
CA PHE A 103 -10.42 -9.64 -5.86
C PHE A 103 -11.55 -10.63 -6.13
N ASP A 104 -11.27 -11.70 -6.89
CA ASP A 104 -12.11 -12.89 -6.91
C ASP A 104 -11.73 -13.84 -5.76
N VAL A 105 -12.74 -14.26 -4.99
CA VAL A 105 -12.57 -15.19 -3.88
C VAL A 105 -12.98 -16.58 -4.35
N GLY A 106 -11.99 -17.48 -4.50
CA GLY A 106 -12.25 -18.87 -4.89
C GLY A 106 -13.09 -19.62 -3.86
N SER A 107 -13.88 -20.60 -4.30
CA SER A 107 -14.75 -21.43 -3.45
C SER A 107 -13.99 -22.08 -2.28
N GLY A 108 -12.77 -22.55 -2.51
CA GLY A 108 -11.89 -23.10 -1.48
C GLY A 108 -11.48 -22.12 -0.38
N PHE A 109 -11.57 -20.81 -0.61
CA PHE A 109 -11.26 -19.79 0.39
C PHE A 109 -12.33 -19.71 1.49
N MET A 110 -13.56 -20.16 1.23
CA MET A 110 -14.64 -20.16 2.21
C MET A 110 -14.90 -21.54 2.83
N ASN A 111 -14.24 -22.60 2.34
CA ASN A 111 -14.44 -23.96 2.81
C ASN A 111 -14.10 -24.11 4.30
N GLN A 112 -15.04 -24.70 5.04
CA GLN A 112 -14.85 -25.18 6.39
C GLN A 112 -14.06 -26.51 6.38
N PRO A 113 -13.30 -26.82 7.44
CA PRO A 113 -12.81 -28.18 7.62
C PRO A 113 -14.00 -29.15 7.68
N GLU A 114 -13.96 -30.24 6.89
CA GLU A 114 -14.88 -31.35 7.09
C GLU A 114 -14.75 -31.83 8.53
N SER A 115 -15.88 -31.95 9.23
CA SER A 115 -15.94 -32.42 10.61
C SER A 115 -15.30 -33.80 10.71
N ALA A 116 -14.17 -33.90 11.40
CA ALA A 116 -13.61 -35.14 11.93
C ALA A 116 -14.31 -35.54 13.23
#